data_AF-A0A947XMP9-F1
#
_entry.id   AF-A0A947XMP9-F1
#
_cell.length_a   1.000
_cell.length_b   1.000
_cell.length_c   1.000
_cell.angle_alpha   90.00
_cell.angle_beta   90.00
_cell.angle_gamma   90.00
#
_symmetry.space_group_name_H-M   'P 1'
#
loop_
_entity.id
_entity.type
_entity.pdbx_description
1 polymer ?
#
loop_
_entity_poly.entity_id
_entity_poly.type
_entity_poly.pdbx_seq_one_letter_code
_entity_poly.pdbx_strand_id
1 'polypeptide(L)' 'GSSFSDVSLAGATFHNVDLSNVVITDANLDGMLINGILVSELLRVYGA' A
#
# COMPACT_ATOMS: atom_id res chain seq x y z
N GLY A 1 17.00 6.64 -9.30
CA GLY A 1 15.59 6.44 -8.93
C GLY A 1 14.96 5.52 -9.94
N SER A 2 14.09 4.62 -9.50
CA SER A 2 13.31 3.75 -10.39
C SER A 2 11.92 4.36 -10.57
N SER A 3 11.33 4.18 -11.75
CA SER A 3 9.96 4.60 -12.04
C SER A 3 9.18 3.41 -12.56
N PHE A 4 7.92 3.30 -12.14
CA PHE A 4 7.02 2.23 -12.51
C PHE A 4 5.76 2.89 -13.10
N SER A 5 5.37 2.47 -14.29
CA SER A 5 4.19 2.99 -15.01
C SER A 5 3.50 1.82 -15.68
N ASP A 6 2.19 1.70 -15.49
CA ASP A 6 1.35 0.64 -16.06
C ASP A 6 1.78 -0.80 -15.72
N VAL A 7 2.27 -1.03 -14.49
CA VAL A 7 2.67 -2.35 -13.99
C VAL A 7 1.86 -2.76 -12.76
N SER A 8 1.68 -4.06 -12.57
CA SER A 8 1.14 -4.62 -11.33
C SER A 8 2.24 -4.72 -10.27
N LEU A 9 1.90 -4.33 -9.03
CA LEU A 9 2.72 -4.53 -7.83
C LEU A 9 2.13 -5.59 -6.89
N ALA A 10 1.22 -6.44 -7.39
CA ALA A 10 0.63 -7.51 -6.60
C ALA A 10 1.73 -8.44 -6.05
N GLY A 11 1.72 -8.68 -4.74
CA GLY A 11 2.73 -9.51 -4.06
C GLY A 11 4.09 -8.83 -3.86
N ALA A 12 4.25 -7.56 -4.20
CA ALA A 12 5.48 -6.83 -3.90
C ALA A 12 5.64 -6.60 -2.39
N THR A 13 6.86 -6.76 -1.89
CA THR A 13 7.21 -6.41 -0.51
C THR A 13 8.29 -5.33 -0.51
N PHE A 14 8.06 -4.28 0.25
CA PHE A 14 9.01 -3.18 0.40
C PHE A 14 9.67 -3.25 1.78
N HIS A 15 10.99 -3.38 1.81
CA HIS A 15 11.77 -3.48 3.05
C HIS A 15 12.76 -2.32 3.17
N ASN A 16 12.81 -1.69 4.35
CA ASN A 16 13.72 -0.59 4.65
C ASN A 16 13.62 0.58 3.64
N VAL A 17 12.38 0.96 3.31
CA VAL A 17 12.06 2.07 2.41
C VAL A 17 11.45 3.24 3.19
N ASP A 18 11.67 4.46 2.70
CA ASP A 18 10.93 5.63 3.15
C ASP A 18 9.66 5.78 2.30
N LEU A 19 8.50 5.73 2.95
CA LEU A 19 7.17 5.93 2.33
C LEU A 19 6.53 7.27 2.76
N SER A 20 7.33 8.19 3.30
CA SER A 20 6.84 9.51 3.69
C SER A 20 6.21 10.23 2.50
N ASN A 21 5.02 10.81 2.72
CA ASN A 21 4.23 11.52 1.72
C ASN A 21 3.72 10.67 0.54
N VAL A 22 3.79 9.33 0.62
CA VAL A 22 3.14 8.47 -0.38
C VAL A 22 1.62 8.57 -0.23
N VAL A 23 0.95 8.77 -1.37
CA VAL A 23 -0.50 8.75 -1.49
C VAL A 23 -0.88 7.57 -2.39
N ILE A 24 -1.75 6.69 -1.90
CA ILE A 24 -2.27 5.54 -2.64
C ILE A 24 -3.75 5.80 -2.90
N THR A 25 -4.12 5.90 -4.17
CA THR A 25 -5.49 6.12 -4.64
C THR A 25 -5.83 5.12 -5.73
N ASP A 26 -7.12 4.81 -5.90
CA ASP A 26 -7.63 3.91 -6.95
C ASP A 26 -6.91 2.55 -7.04
N ALA A 27 -6.42 2.06 -5.91
CA ALA A 27 -5.68 0.81 -5.81
C ALA A 27 -6.53 -0.30 -5.18
N ASN A 28 -6.28 -1.55 -5.58
CA ASN A 28 -6.77 -2.70 -4.84
C ASN A 28 -5.95 -2.86 -3.55
N LEU A 29 -6.59 -2.70 -2.39
CA LEU A 29 -5.97 -2.80 -1.07
C LEU A 29 -6.19 -4.16 -0.40
N ASP A 30 -6.83 -5.11 -1.08
CA ASP A 30 -7.10 -6.44 -0.52
C ASP A 30 -5.80 -7.17 -0.18
N GLY A 31 -5.68 -7.58 1.08
CA GLY A 31 -4.48 -8.23 1.60
C GLY A 31 -3.25 -7.31 1.76
N MET A 32 -3.37 -5.99 1.52
CA MET A 32 -2.29 -5.05 1.77
C MET A 32 -1.99 -4.94 3.27
N LEU A 33 -0.71 -5.03 3.62
CA LEU A 33 -0.22 -4.95 4.99
C LEU A 33 0.69 -3.74 5.18
N ILE A 34 0.48 -2.98 6.24
CA ILE A 34 1.44 -1.98 6.75
C ILE A 34 1.87 -2.44 8.14
N ASN A 35 3.16 -2.74 8.31
CA ASN A 35 3.73 -3.29 9.54
C ASN A 35 2.96 -4.53 10.07
N GLY A 36 2.50 -5.38 9.16
CA GLY A 36 1.73 -6.59 9.48
C GLY A 36 0.24 -6.35 9.77
N ILE A 37 -0.25 -5.12 9.64
CA ILE A 37 -1.66 -4.77 9.89
C ILE A 37 -2.39 -4.64 8.55
N LEU A 38 -3.56 -5.26 8.43
CA LEU A 38 -4.41 -5.15 7.25
C LEU A 38 -4.91 -3.71 7.05
N VAL A 39 -4.62 -3.13 5.89
CA VAL A 39 -5.06 -1.78 5.55
C VAL A 39 -6.59 -1.69 5.50
N SER A 40 -7.26 -2.74 5.03
CA SER A 40 -8.73 -2.82 5.05
C SER A 40 -9.32 -2.70 6.47
N GLU A 41 -8.65 -3.27 7.48
CA GLU A 41 -9.08 -3.14 8.88
C GLU A 41 -8.85 -1.72 9.41
N LEU A 42 -7.74 -1.08 9.07
CA LEU A 42 -7.47 0.31 9.44
C LEU A 42 -8.54 1.24 8.85
N LEU A 43 -8.84 1.11 7.55
CA LEU A 43 -9.84 1.93 6.87
C LEU A 43 -11.24 1.72 7.43
N ARG A 44 -11.59 0.48 7.81
CA ARG A 44 -12.86 0.19 8.49
C ARG A 44 -13.01 0.95 9.81
N VAL A 45 -11.91 1.15 10.56
CA VAL A 45 -11.93 1.92 11.82
C VAL A 45 -12.12 3.42 11.58
N TYR A 46 -11.56 3.95 10.49
CA TYR A 46 -11.63 5.38 10.17
C TYR A 46 -12.77 5.78 9.22
N GLY A 47 -13.61 4.83 8.81
CA GLY A 47 -14.88 5.11 8.11
C GLY A 47 -14.72 5.54 6.64
N ALA A 48 -13.82 4.87 5.91
CA ALA A 48 -13.83 4.93 4.45
C ALA A 48 -14.97 4.07 3.86
#